data_AF-A0A6G0GH88-F1
#
_entry.id   AF-A0A6G0GH88-F1
#
_cell.length_a   1.000
_cell.length_b   1.000
_cell.length_c   1.000
_cell.angle_alpha   90.00
_cell.angle_beta   90.00
_cell.angle_gamma   90.00
#
_symmetry.space_group_name_H-M   'P 1'
#
loop_
_entity.id
_entity.type
_entity.pdbx_description
1 polymer ?
#
loop_
_entity_poly.entity_id
_entity_poly.type
_entity_poly.pdbx_seq_one_letter_code
_entity_poly.pdbx_strand_id
1 'polypeptide(L)'
;MNVEDDTLVIVRGINDDFFKENFGNLCISFGGDSRAVPVKDAYYVGLYLGAPDSAITHIGIVEKIERGDTPLYADFYLKAVIRLNHPVDPGHQIRKHEYWDLSDFKLEPALMEILKVTLLNIKV
;
A
#
# COMPACT_ATOMS: atom_id res chain seq x y z
N MET A 1 -4.92 -13.58 3.60
CA MET A 1 -5.08 -12.24 4.19
C MET A 1 -6.11 -12.33 5.30
N ASN A 2 -5.84 -11.71 6.43
CA ASN A 2 -6.73 -11.62 7.58
C ASN A 2 -6.94 -10.14 7.93
N VAL A 3 -7.74 -9.45 7.11
CA VAL A 3 -8.03 -8.01 7.29
C VAL A 3 -9.15 -7.86 8.32
N GLU A 4 -8.90 -7.08 9.37
CA GLU A 4 -9.88 -6.78 10.43
C GLU A 4 -10.59 -5.43 10.23
N ASP A 5 -9.98 -4.56 9.43
CA ASP A 5 -10.45 -3.21 9.15
C ASP A 5 -10.36 -2.96 7.64
N ASP A 6 -11.53 -2.92 7.01
CA ASP A 6 -11.68 -2.81 5.56
C ASP A 6 -11.37 -1.41 5.03
N THR A 7 -11.16 -0.39 5.88
CA THR A 7 -10.78 0.96 5.46
C THR A 7 -9.32 1.28 5.74
N LEU A 8 -8.59 0.37 6.38
CA LEU A 8 -7.18 0.51 6.69
C LEU A 8 -6.33 0.63 5.41
N VAL A 9 -5.47 1.64 5.40
CA VAL A 9 -4.41 1.84 4.41
C VAL A 9 -3.06 1.77 5.10
N ILE A 10 -2.19 0.86 4.65
CA ILE A 10 -0.80 0.83 5.11
C ILE A 10 0.01 1.73 4.18
N VAL A 11 0.49 2.87 4.67
CA VAL A 11 1.31 3.79 3.87
C VAL A 11 2.76 3.39 3.99
N ARG A 12 3.44 3.20 2.85
CA ARG A 12 4.84 2.80 2.78
C ARG A 12 5.63 3.77 1.91
N GLY A 13 6.76 4.22 2.44
CA GLY A 13 7.77 4.92 1.64
C GLY A 13 8.41 3.99 0.64
N ILE A 14 8.38 4.38 -0.63
CA ILE A 14 8.97 3.63 -1.74
C ILE A 14 9.93 4.54 -2.49
N ASN A 15 11.09 3.98 -2.87
CA ASN A 15 12.01 4.65 -3.77
C ASN A 15 11.40 4.72 -5.17
N ASP A 16 11.33 5.90 -5.78
CA ASP A 16 10.74 6.09 -7.11
C ASP A 16 11.42 5.23 -8.20
N ASP A 17 12.73 4.99 -8.10
CA ASP A 17 13.44 4.08 -8.99
C ASP A 17 13.00 2.63 -8.79
N PHE A 18 12.85 2.21 -7.52
CA PHE A 18 12.30 0.89 -7.19
C PHE A 18 10.87 0.74 -7.73
N PHE A 19 10.04 1.78 -7.61
CA PHE A 19 8.67 1.75 -8.11
C PHE A 19 8.62 1.58 -9.64
N LYS A 20 9.48 2.29 -10.38
CA LYS A 20 9.56 2.18 -11.84
C LYS A 20 10.10 0.82 -12.30
N GLU A 21 11.14 0.32 -11.64
CA GLU A 21 11.79 -0.94 -12.00
C GLU A 21 10.95 -2.17 -11.62
N ASN A 22 10.16 -2.09 -10.54
CA ASN A 22 9.42 -3.21 -9.97
C ASN A 22 7.90 -3.11 -10.19
N PHE A 23 7.43 -2.16 -11.00
CA PHE A 23 6.01 -2.06 -11.36
C PHE A 23 5.47 -3.38 -11.93
N GLY A 24 6.32 -4.17 -12.60
CA GLY A 24 5.94 -5.48 -13.13
C GLY A 24 5.70 -6.57 -12.08
N ASN A 25 6.33 -6.48 -10.90
CA ASN A 25 6.20 -7.49 -9.85
C ASN A 25 5.09 -7.16 -8.84
N LEU A 26 4.64 -5.90 -8.82
CA LEU A 26 3.55 -5.40 -7.98
C LEU A 26 3.67 -5.83 -6.49
N CYS A 27 4.88 -6.06 -5.99
CA CYS A 27 5.12 -6.55 -4.64
C CYS A 27 5.70 -5.42 -3.77
N ILE A 28 5.04 -5.14 -2.64
CA ILE A 28 5.52 -4.22 -1.62
C ILE A 28 6.01 -5.04 -0.43
N SER A 29 7.33 -5.17 -0.32
CA SER A 29 7.98 -5.92 0.76
C SER A 29 8.20 -5.06 2.00
N PHE A 30 7.83 -5.63 3.14
CA PHE A 30 8.10 -5.13 4.48
C PHE A 30 9.04 -6.11 5.18
N GLY A 31 10.22 -5.67 5.61
CA GLY A 31 11.21 -6.55 6.22
C GLY A 31 12.41 -5.80 6.79
N GLY A 32 13.41 -6.56 7.27
CA GLY A 32 14.61 -6.01 7.88
C GLY A 32 14.42 -5.69 9.36
N ASP A 33 14.00 -4.46 9.70
CA ASP A 33 13.65 -4.08 11.08
C ASP A 33 12.24 -4.57 11.39
N SER A 34 12.05 -5.29 12.50
CA SER A 34 10.74 -5.82 12.90
C SER A 34 9.67 -4.73 13.03
N ARG A 35 10.07 -3.50 13.38
CA ARG A 35 9.17 -2.34 13.46
C ARG A 35 8.74 -1.80 12.09
N ALA A 36 9.36 -2.26 11.01
CA ALA A 36 8.97 -1.93 9.63
C ALA A 36 8.03 -2.97 9.03
N VAL A 37 7.74 -4.06 9.75
CA VAL A 37 6.78 -5.09 9.33
C VAL A 37 5.42 -4.76 9.94
N PRO A 38 4.39 -4.47 9.13
CA PRO A 38 3.08 -4.17 9.65
C PRO A 38 2.47 -5.43 10.29
N VAL A 39 1.94 -5.27 11.50
CA VAL A 39 1.26 -6.37 12.22
C VAL A 39 -0.15 -6.64 11.69
N LYS A 40 -0.77 -5.65 11.04
CA LYS A 40 -2.09 -5.75 10.42
C LYS A 40 -1.97 -6.08 8.94
N ASP A 41 -2.93 -6.83 8.42
CA ASP A 41 -3.19 -6.92 6.98
C ASP A 41 -4.11 -5.77 6.57
N ALA A 42 -4.02 -5.33 5.32
CA ALA A 42 -4.87 -4.30 4.75
C ALA A 42 -5.17 -4.63 3.29
N TYR A 43 -6.33 -4.22 2.79
CA TYR A 43 -6.65 -4.29 1.36
C TYR A 43 -5.95 -3.21 0.54
N TYR A 44 -5.43 -2.18 1.21
CA TYR A 44 -4.88 -1.00 0.56
C TYR A 44 -3.48 -0.67 1.05
N VAL A 45 -2.63 -0.26 0.12
CA VAL A 45 -1.29 0.27 0.42
C VAL A 45 -1.12 1.64 -0.20
N GLY A 46 -0.85 2.66 0.61
CA GLY A 46 -0.52 4.01 0.12
C GLY A 46 0.95 4.09 -0.24
N LEU A 47 1.28 4.59 -1.43
CA LEU A 47 2.67 4.67 -1.90
C LEU A 47 3.19 6.11 -1.77
N TYR A 48 4.03 6.33 -0.75
CA TYR A 48 4.73 7.58 -0.52
C TYR A 48 6.01 7.59 -1.37
N LEU A 49 6.02 8.42 -2.41
CA LEU A 49 7.16 8.57 -3.32
C LEU A 49 7.94 9.84 -2.97
N GLY A 50 9.28 9.76 -2.99
CA GLY A 50 10.15 10.87 -2.62
C GLY A 50 10.56 11.75 -3.81
N ALA A 51 10.52 13.07 -3.60
CA ALA A 51 11.04 14.18 -4.42
C ALA A 51 10.53 14.34 -5.87
N PRO A 52 10.32 15.59 -6.37
CA PRO A 52 10.59 16.88 -5.71
C PRO A 52 9.60 17.22 -4.59
N ASP A 53 8.37 16.71 -4.64
CA ASP A 53 7.38 16.83 -3.57
C ASP A 53 7.07 15.44 -3.00
N SER A 54 7.49 15.23 -1.76
CA SER A 54 7.25 14.00 -1.02
C SER A 54 5.76 13.86 -0.69
N ALA A 55 5.05 12.98 -1.40
CA ALA A 55 3.61 12.80 -1.24
C ALA A 55 3.18 11.36 -1.50
N ILE A 56 2.03 11.00 -0.95
CA ILE A 56 1.35 9.76 -1.27
C ILE A 56 0.57 10.00 -2.55
N THR A 57 1.02 9.38 -3.64
CA THR A 57 0.52 9.67 -5.00
C THR A 57 -0.25 8.51 -5.61
N HIS A 58 -0.14 7.33 -5.01
CA HIS A 58 -0.77 6.11 -5.51
C HIS A 58 -1.34 5.29 -4.35
N ILE A 59 -2.38 4.51 -4.67
CA ILE A 59 -2.94 3.50 -3.80
C ILE A 59 -2.91 2.14 -4.51
N GLY A 60 -2.33 1.15 -3.85
CA GLY A 60 -2.30 -0.24 -4.28
C GLY A 60 -3.50 -1.00 -3.75
N ILE A 61 -4.08 -1.88 -4.58
CA ILE A 61 -5.09 -2.87 -4.17
C ILE A 61 -4.39 -4.20 -3.93
N VAL A 62 -4.47 -4.73 -2.72
CA VAL A 62 -3.76 -5.96 -2.32
C VAL A 62 -4.55 -7.19 -2.71
N GLU A 63 -3.91 -8.10 -3.45
CA GLU A 63 -4.48 -9.41 -3.82
C GLU A 63 -4.10 -10.50 -2.82
N LYS A 64 -2.84 -10.45 -2.36
CA LYS A 64 -2.26 -11.51 -1.53
C LYS A 64 -1.23 -10.92 -0.60
N ILE A 65 -1.18 -11.47 0.61
CA ILE A 65 -0.13 -11.17 1.59
C ILE A 65 0.56 -12.48 1.94
N GLU A 66 1.88 -12.50 1.85
CA GLU A 66 2.72 -13.57 2.38
C GLU A 66 3.50 -13.06 3.58
N ARG A 67 3.62 -13.86 4.63
CA ARG A 67 4.34 -13.52 5.85
C ARG A 67 5.30 -14.64 6.18
N GLY A 68 6.44 -14.29 6.77
CA GLY A 68 7.37 -15.26 7.34
C GLY A 68 8.03 -14.71 8.59
N ASP A 69 8.47 -15.62 9.46
CA ASP A 69 8.96 -15.29 10.81
C ASP A 69 10.49 -15.34 10.94
N THR A 70 11.21 -15.91 9.96
CA THR A 70 12.68 -16.03 10.00
C THR A 70 13.30 -15.99 8.59
N PRO A 71 13.73 -14.81 8.09
CA PRO A 71 13.60 -13.49 8.71
C PRO A 71 12.14 -13.04 8.79
N LEU A 72 11.82 -12.10 9.70
CA LEU A 72 10.48 -11.51 9.78
C LEU A 72 10.20 -10.65 8.55
N TYR A 73 9.16 -10.98 7.78
CA TYR A 73 8.72 -10.20 6.64
C TYR A 73 7.21 -10.26 6.41
N ALA A 74 6.71 -9.29 5.65
CA ALA A 74 5.40 -9.33 5.03
C ALA A 74 5.49 -8.78 3.61
N ASP A 75 5.08 -9.57 2.62
CA ASP A 75 5.08 -9.19 1.21
C ASP A 75 3.64 -9.00 0.74
N PHE A 76 3.33 -7.79 0.31
CA PHE A 76 2.02 -7.38 -0.15
C PHE A 76 2.02 -7.36 -1.67
N TYR A 77 1.42 -8.37 -2.28
CA TYR A 77 1.25 -8.47 -3.72
C TYR A 77 0.00 -7.72 -4.14
N LEU A 78 0.18 -6.71 -4.98
CA LEU A 78 -0.86 -5.83 -5.46
C LEU A 78 -1.47 -6.37 -6.75
N LYS A 79 -2.80 -6.34 -6.84
CA LYS A 79 -3.53 -6.56 -8.08
C LYS A 79 -3.38 -5.38 -9.04
N ALA A 80 -3.37 -4.18 -8.47
CA ALA A 80 -3.40 -2.94 -9.21
C ALA A 80 -2.78 -1.82 -8.40
N VAL A 81 -2.26 -0.81 -9.11
CA VAL A 81 -1.82 0.46 -8.54
C VAL A 81 -2.57 1.57 -9.24
N ILE A 82 -3.24 2.40 -8.47
CA ILE A 82 -4.10 3.49 -8.95
C ILE A 82 -3.44 4.80 -8.57
N ARG A 83 -3.22 5.67 -9.54
CA ARG A 83 -2.74 7.03 -9.29
C ARG A 83 -3.87 7.88 -8.72
N LEU A 84 -3.57 8.60 -7.64
CA LEU A 84 -4.50 9.54 -7.02
C LEU A 84 -4.54 10.84 -7.83
N ASN A 85 -5.75 11.38 -8.04
CA ASN A 85 -5.92 12.69 -8.67
C ASN A 85 -5.38 13.82 -7.79
N HIS A 86 -5.41 13.63 -6.47
CA HIS A 86 -4.91 14.56 -5.48
C HIS A 86 -3.87 13.85 -4.62
N PRO A 87 -2.56 14.11 -4.81
CA PRO A 87 -1.53 13.64 -3.91
C PRO A 87 -1.81 14.08 -2.47
N VAL A 88 -1.50 13.22 -1.51
CA VAL A 88 -1.67 13.51 -0.08
C VAL A 88 -0.31 13.82 0.52
N ASP A 89 -0.16 15.02 1.08
CA ASP A 89 1.03 15.42 1.83
C ASP A 89 0.89 14.92 3.28
N PRO A 90 1.76 14.02 3.75
CA PRO A 90 1.76 13.57 5.14
C PRO A 90 2.21 14.63 6.15
N GLY A 91 2.85 15.73 5.71
CA GLY A 91 3.44 16.74 6.58
C GLY A 91 4.76 16.30 7.23
N HIS A 92 5.18 15.06 7.05
CA HIS A 92 6.45 14.50 7.52
C HIS A 92 6.96 13.35 6.66
N GLN A 93 8.24 13.00 6.83
CA GLN A 93 8.84 11.90 6.09
C GLN A 93 8.38 10.53 6.63
N ILE A 94 7.85 9.68 5.75
CA ILE A 94 7.51 8.28 6.07
C ILE A 94 8.73 7.39 5.80
N ARG A 95 9.38 6.89 6.87
CA ARG A 95 10.60 6.06 6.77
C ARG A 95 10.35 4.56 6.77
N LYS A 96 9.33 4.13 7.53
CA LYS A 96 8.90 2.73 7.68
C LYS A 96 7.53 2.59 7.03
N HIS A 97 6.51 2.36 7.84
CA HIS A 97 5.12 2.39 7.41
C HIS A 97 4.27 3.12 8.44
N GLU A 98 3.08 3.53 8.01
CA GLU A 98 2.08 4.14 8.87
C GLU A 98 0.72 3.52 8.59
N TYR A 99 -0.17 3.61 9.58
CA TYR A 99 -1.56 3.15 9.47
C TYR A 99 -2.46 4.35 9.31
N TRP A 100 -3.11 4.42 8.16
CA TRP A 100 -3.99 5.50 7.74
C TRP A 100 -5.34 4.93 7.38
N ASP A 101 -6.32 5.79 7.13
CA ASP A 101 -7.67 5.43 6.72
C ASP A 101 -7.95 5.92 5.29
N LEU A 102 -8.87 5.27 4.57
CA LEU A 102 -9.32 5.74 3.26
C LEU A 102 -9.80 7.20 3.28
N SER A 103 -10.38 7.66 4.38
CA SER A 103 -10.82 9.05 4.55
C SER A 103 -9.68 10.06 4.54
N ASP A 104 -8.46 9.69 4.93
CA ASP A 104 -7.26 10.55 4.83
C ASP A 104 -6.92 10.87 3.37
N PHE A 105 -7.32 9.98 2.45
CA PHE A 105 -7.19 10.13 1.01
C PHE A 105 -8.41 10.78 0.35
N LYS A 106 -9.45 11.11 1.14
CA LYS A 106 -10.77 11.53 0.65
C LYS A 106 -11.40 10.52 -0.30
N LEU A 107 -11.08 9.23 -0.11
CA LEU A 107 -11.65 8.14 -0.89
C LEU A 107 -12.90 7.60 -0.20
N GLU A 108 -13.98 7.45 -0.97
CA GLU A 108 -15.24 6.91 -0.45
C GLU A 108 -15.12 5.39 -0.25
N PRO A 109 -15.33 4.86 0.97
CA PRO A 109 -15.15 3.44 1.25
C PRO A 109 -16.01 2.52 0.37
N ALA A 110 -17.27 2.89 0.11
CA ALA A 110 -18.16 2.09 -0.73
C ALA A 110 -17.66 1.96 -2.18
N LEU A 111 -17.11 3.04 -2.73
CA LEU A 111 -16.53 3.03 -4.08
C LEU A 111 -15.25 2.18 -4.12
N MET A 112 -14.40 2.33 -3.12
CA MET A 112 -13.17 1.55 -3.00
C MET A 112 -13.45 0.06 -2.86
N GLU A 113 -14.51 -0.31 -2.13
CA GLU A 113 -14.95 -1.71 -2.03
C GLU A 113 -15.37 -2.28 -3.40
N ILE A 114 -16.19 -1.55 -4.14
CA ILE A 114 -16.60 -1.95 -5.51
C ILE A 114 -15.38 -2.12 -6.41
N LEU A 115 -14.44 -1.17 -6.34
CA LEU A 115 -13.24 -1.19 -7.16
C LEU A 115 -12.34 -2.37 -6.81
N LYS A 116 -12.09 -2.60 -5.51
CA LYS A 116 -11.34 -3.74 -4.98
C LYS A 116 -11.94 -5.06 -5.47
N VAL A 117 -13.24 -5.28 -5.22
CA VAL A 117 -13.93 -6.51 -5.64
C VAL A 117 -13.86 -6.70 -7.15
N THR A 118 -14.06 -5.63 -7.92
CA THR A 118 -13.99 -5.69 -9.39
C THR A 118 -12.59 -6.12 -9.85
N LEU A 119 -11.54 -5.46 -9.36
CA LEU A 119 -10.17 -5.73 -9.77
C LEU A 119 -9.69 -7.13 -9.37
N LEU A 120 -10.04 -7.60 -8.17
CA LEU A 120 -9.68 -8.94 -7.70
C LEU A 120 -10.35 -10.06 -8.50
N ASN A 121 -11.52 -9.80 -9.11
CA ASN A 121 -12.21 -10.78 -9.95
C ASN A 121 -11.72 -10.78 -11.41
N ILE A 122 -10.90 -9.81 -11.83
CA ILE A 122 -10.30 -9.82 -13.17
C ILE A 122 -9.17 -10.85 -13.21
N LYS A 123 -9.31 -11.80 -14.13
CA LYS A 123 -8.26 -12.75 -14.50
C LYS A 123 -7.44 -12.11 -15.62
N VAL A 124 -6.17 -11.85 -15.35
CA VAL A 124 -5.19 -11.33 -16.32
C VAL A 124 -4.27 -12.47 -16.72
#